data_AF-A0A920GU88-F1
#
_entry.id   AF-A0A920GU88-F1
#
_cell.length_a   1.000
_cell.length_b   1.000
_cell.length_c   1.000
_cell.angle_alpha   90.00
_cell.angle_beta   90.00
_cell.angle_gamma   90.00
#
_symmetry.space_group_name_H-M   'P 1'
#
loop_
_entity.id
_entity.type
_entity.pdbx_description
1 polymer ?
#
loop_
_entity_poly.entity_id
_entity_poly.type
_entity_poly.pdbx_seq_one_letter_code
_entity_poly.pdbx_strand_id
1 'polypeptide(L)'
;MEATLQGIEVAQSEGISMYGQVPPRATGILMGLTATLNPFRFYPSYMEIAELPLDERVKIMKESDFREKLLSEVGISINPLVDEIVQSYGKMFRLGDPANYEPDPKYSFESLANNSNMTAQEIAYEAMLEKEGKALIYHPLFNYQPGDLSLVETMLKHPYTIFGLGDAGAHCGAISDASFPTTLVQHWSRDRNRGSKLPLETVIKMQTSETANLLGIKDRGIIEEGYKADINIIDYEGLTLHEPEIVNDLPAGGRRLVQKASGYEYTIVSGSIAFIKGEATGELNGKLIRSTH
;
A
#
# COMPACT_ATOMS: atom_id res chain seq x y z
N MET A 1 -2.18 -18.49 9.04
CA MET A 1 -0.84 -18.54 8.41
C MET A 1 -0.28 -19.95 8.45
N GLU A 2 0.07 -20.49 9.62
CA GLU A 2 0.75 -21.81 9.75
C GLU A 2 0.00 -22.96 9.07
N ALA A 3 -1.29 -23.13 9.36
CA ALA A 3 -2.10 -24.17 8.72
C ALA A 3 -2.15 -24.05 7.18
N THR A 4 -2.11 -22.82 6.65
CA THR A 4 -2.09 -22.56 5.21
C THR A 4 -0.74 -22.95 4.60
N LEU A 5 0.38 -22.57 5.23
CA LEU A 5 1.73 -22.94 4.77
C LEU A 5 1.93 -24.45 4.84
N GLN A 6 1.50 -25.09 5.93
CA GLN A 6 1.54 -26.55 6.06
C GLN A 6 0.70 -27.25 4.99
N GLY A 7 -0.48 -26.72 4.66
CA GLY A 7 -1.30 -27.23 3.55
C GLY A 7 -0.59 -27.17 2.21
N ILE A 8 0.17 -26.10 1.95
CA ILE A 8 1.00 -25.96 0.75
C ILE A 8 2.13 -26.99 0.76
N GLU A 9 2.81 -27.20 1.88
CA GLU A 9 3.85 -28.24 2.01
C GLU A 9 3.30 -29.65 1.75
N VAL A 10 2.11 -29.95 2.28
CA VAL A 10 1.43 -31.23 2.03
C VAL A 10 1.15 -31.40 0.55
N ALA A 11 0.56 -30.39 -0.10
CA ALA A 11 0.29 -30.42 -1.54
C ALA A 11 1.57 -30.67 -2.36
N GLN A 12 2.67 -29.99 -2.00
CA GLN A 12 3.98 -30.19 -2.62
C GLN A 12 4.49 -31.63 -2.42
N SER A 13 4.31 -32.20 -1.23
CA SER A 13 4.70 -33.59 -0.93
C SER A 13 3.89 -34.63 -1.72
N GLU A 14 2.68 -34.28 -2.13
CA GLU A 14 1.80 -35.07 -2.99
C GLU A 14 2.05 -34.83 -4.49
N GLY A 15 3.05 -34.02 -4.85
CA GLY A 15 3.38 -33.69 -6.23
C GLY A 15 2.49 -32.62 -6.86
N ILE A 16 1.67 -31.93 -6.07
CA ILE A 16 0.84 -30.81 -6.53
C ILE A 16 1.65 -29.53 -6.45
N SER A 17 1.89 -28.92 -7.62
CA SER A 17 2.60 -27.64 -7.71
C SER A 17 1.71 -26.50 -7.19
N MET A 18 1.77 -26.25 -5.88
CA MET A 18 0.99 -25.24 -5.17
C MET A 18 1.91 -24.20 -4.52
N TYR A 19 1.61 -22.92 -4.72
CA TYR A 19 2.37 -21.81 -4.16
C TYR A 19 1.43 -20.80 -3.49
N GLY A 20 1.83 -20.30 -2.33
CA GLY A 20 1.18 -19.17 -1.68
C GLY A 20 1.62 -17.85 -2.32
N GLN A 21 0.69 -16.93 -2.54
CA GLN A 21 1.00 -15.57 -2.94
C GLN A 21 1.07 -14.66 -1.70
N VAL A 22 2.14 -13.87 -1.59
CA VAL A 22 2.41 -13.07 -0.38
C VAL A 22 2.68 -11.61 -0.77
N PRO A 23 1.89 -10.64 -0.24
CA PRO A 23 2.19 -9.22 -0.40
C PRO A 23 3.41 -8.83 0.45
N PRO A 24 4.20 -7.81 0.04
CA PRO A 24 5.43 -7.42 0.72
C PRO A 24 5.16 -6.61 2.00
N ARG A 25 3.92 -6.22 2.27
CA ARG A 25 3.54 -5.44 3.44
C ARG A 25 2.08 -5.73 3.78
N ALA A 26 1.63 -5.17 4.90
CA ALA A 26 0.22 -5.23 5.24
C ALA A 26 -0.64 -4.59 4.14
N THR A 27 -1.69 -5.30 3.71
CA THR A 27 -2.77 -4.67 2.96
C THR A 27 -3.51 -3.76 3.92
N GLY A 28 -3.62 -2.48 3.57
CA GLY A 28 -4.21 -1.49 4.45
C GLY A 28 -4.99 -0.43 3.68
N ILE A 29 -5.84 0.25 4.42
CA ILE A 29 -6.68 1.34 3.91
C ILE A 29 -5.95 2.66 4.16
N LEU A 30 -6.04 3.54 3.18
CA LEU A 30 -5.68 4.94 3.30
C LEU A 30 -6.94 5.77 3.46
N MET A 31 -6.98 6.56 4.53
CA MET A 31 -8.13 7.32 4.97
C MET A 31 -7.79 8.80 5.05
N GLY A 32 -8.75 9.69 4.79
CA GLY A 32 -8.54 11.13 4.85
C GLY A 32 -9.66 11.90 4.16
N LEU A 33 -9.61 13.22 4.16
CA LEU A 33 -10.68 14.05 3.56
C LEU A 33 -10.77 13.87 2.05
N THR A 34 -9.67 13.53 1.38
CA THR A 34 -9.63 13.26 -0.07
C THR A 34 -9.95 11.81 -0.41
N ALA A 35 -9.78 10.87 0.53
CA ALA A 35 -10.01 9.43 0.32
C ALA A 35 -11.51 9.07 0.31
N THR A 36 -11.82 7.80 0.01
CA THR A 36 -13.21 7.29 0.06
C THR A 36 -13.74 7.23 1.50
N LEU A 37 -12.89 6.81 2.44
CA LEU A 37 -13.22 6.68 3.85
C LEU A 37 -12.40 7.65 4.69
N ASN A 38 -13.01 8.08 5.78
CA ASN A 38 -12.33 8.76 6.88
C ASN A 38 -13.04 8.42 8.20
N PRO A 39 -12.38 8.60 9.37
CA PRO A 39 -12.95 8.21 10.67
C PRO A 39 -14.33 8.84 10.98
N PHE A 40 -14.64 9.99 10.36
CA PHE A 40 -15.86 10.75 10.60
C PHE A 40 -16.85 10.72 9.43
N ARG A 41 -16.63 9.90 8.39
CA ARG A 41 -17.44 9.89 7.15
C ARG A 41 -18.94 9.73 7.41
N PHE A 42 -19.31 9.03 8.48
CA PHE A 42 -20.68 8.69 8.84
C PHE A 42 -21.22 9.48 10.04
N TYR A 43 -20.56 10.58 10.42
CA TYR A 43 -21.03 11.46 11.48
C TYR A 43 -21.99 12.50 10.88
N PRO A 44 -23.16 12.77 11.50
CA PRO A 44 -24.17 13.67 10.94
C PRO A 44 -23.61 15.02 10.46
N SER A 45 -22.81 15.70 11.29
CA SER A 45 -22.23 16.99 10.92
C SER A 45 -21.23 16.91 9.76
N TYR A 46 -20.47 15.82 9.65
CA TYR A 46 -19.56 15.65 8.51
C TYR A 46 -20.33 15.32 7.23
N MET A 47 -21.40 14.54 7.31
CA MET A 47 -22.24 14.20 6.16
C MET A 47 -22.84 15.45 5.49
N GLU A 48 -23.16 16.48 6.25
CA GLU A 48 -23.64 17.78 5.73
C GLU A 48 -22.62 18.49 4.85
N ILE A 49 -21.31 18.31 5.10
CA ILE A 49 -20.23 18.97 4.38
C ILE A 49 -19.46 18.04 3.42
N ALA A 50 -19.76 16.74 3.42
CA ALA A 50 -18.93 15.71 2.81
C ALA A 50 -18.70 15.88 1.30
N GLU A 51 -19.62 16.55 0.60
CA GLU A 51 -19.59 16.78 -0.85
C GLU A 51 -19.13 18.20 -1.22
N LEU A 52 -18.76 19.04 -0.24
CA LEU A 52 -18.17 20.35 -0.50
C LEU A 52 -16.73 20.21 -1.05
N PRO A 53 -16.23 21.24 -1.77
CA PRO A 53 -14.81 21.36 -2.10
C PRO A 53 -13.91 21.17 -0.87
N LEU A 54 -12.71 20.59 -1.07
CA LEU A 54 -11.81 20.22 0.04
C LEU A 54 -11.44 21.42 0.92
N ASP A 55 -11.16 22.56 0.31
CA ASP A 55 -10.82 23.81 0.98
C ASP A 55 -11.96 24.33 1.86
N GLU A 56 -13.20 24.27 1.39
CA GLU A 56 -14.38 24.62 2.20
C GLU A 56 -14.60 23.64 3.35
N ARG A 57 -14.42 22.32 3.13
CA ARG A 57 -14.48 21.32 4.20
C ARG A 57 -13.43 21.59 5.27
N VAL A 58 -12.18 21.83 4.88
CA VAL A 58 -11.07 22.14 5.79
C VAL A 58 -11.34 23.43 6.56
N LYS A 59 -11.91 24.45 5.92
CA LYS A 59 -12.27 25.71 6.56
C LYS A 59 -13.33 25.50 7.64
N ILE A 60 -14.42 24.81 7.33
CA ILE A 60 -15.49 24.49 8.30
C ILE A 60 -14.93 23.65 9.45
N MET A 61 -14.13 22.62 9.14
CA MET A 61 -13.52 21.77 10.16
C MET A 61 -12.51 22.50 11.05
N LYS A 62 -12.01 23.68 10.67
CA LYS A 62 -11.16 24.49 11.56
C LYS A 62 -11.95 25.34 12.54
N GLU A 63 -13.26 25.45 12.38
CA GLU A 63 -14.13 26.19 13.30
C GLU A 63 -14.31 25.39 14.60
N SER A 64 -14.11 26.05 15.75
CA SER A 64 -14.20 25.43 17.08
C SER A 64 -15.55 24.75 17.31
N ASP A 65 -16.63 25.46 16.96
CA ASP A 65 -17.99 25.01 17.20
C ASP A 65 -18.31 23.76 16.36
N PHE A 66 -17.80 23.68 15.13
CA PHE A 66 -17.93 22.49 14.30
C PHE A 66 -17.14 21.31 14.86
N ARG A 67 -15.88 21.55 15.26
CA ARG A 67 -15.02 20.52 15.88
C ARG A 67 -15.68 19.94 17.12
N GLU A 68 -16.17 20.79 18.04
CA GLU A 68 -16.85 20.37 19.25
C GLU A 68 -18.13 19.59 18.96
N LYS A 69 -18.96 20.08 18.03
CA LYS A 69 -20.18 19.39 17.59
C LYS A 69 -19.86 18.00 17.05
N LEU A 70 -18.97 17.90 16.07
CA LEU A 70 -18.61 16.62 15.44
C LEU A 70 -18.05 15.61 16.45
N LEU A 71 -17.16 16.05 17.35
CA LEU A 71 -16.54 15.15 18.32
C LEU A 71 -17.50 14.70 19.43
N SER A 72 -18.61 15.41 19.64
CA SER A 72 -19.69 15.00 20.56
C SER A 72 -20.70 14.03 19.94
N GLU A 73 -20.68 13.86 18.62
CA GLU A 73 -21.61 13.00 17.89
C GLU A 73 -21.20 11.52 17.91
N VAL A 74 -22.17 10.66 17.61
CA VAL A 74 -21.93 9.24 17.34
C VAL A 74 -22.16 8.99 15.85
N GLY A 75 -21.21 8.33 15.20
CA GLY A 75 -21.33 7.94 13.80
C GLY A 75 -22.47 6.94 13.57
N ILE A 76 -23.11 7.03 12.41
CA ILE A 76 -24.12 6.07 11.96
C ILE A 76 -23.41 4.75 11.60
N SER A 77 -23.85 3.65 12.21
CA SER A 77 -23.37 2.31 11.89
C SER A 77 -23.80 1.90 10.49
N ILE A 78 -22.85 1.39 9.69
CA ILE A 78 -23.10 0.94 8.31
C ILE A 78 -23.10 -0.58 8.24
N ASN A 79 -22.02 -1.20 8.70
CA ASN A 79 -21.88 -2.65 8.89
C ASN A 79 -20.63 -2.93 9.75
N PRO A 80 -20.53 -4.11 10.37
CA PRO A 80 -19.45 -4.41 11.31
C PRO A 80 -18.03 -4.16 10.77
N LEU A 81 -17.78 -4.45 9.48
CA LEU A 81 -16.47 -4.27 8.88
C LEU A 81 -16.13 -2.78 8.69
N VAL A 82 -17.07 -2.01 8.13
CA VAL A 82 -16.86 -0.56 7.91
C VAL A 82 -16.73 0.15 9.25
N ASP A 83 -17.54 -0.23 10.23
CA ASP A 83 -17.51 0.33 11.58
C ASP A 83 -16.17 0.03 12.27
N GLU A 84 -15.64 -1.20 12.15
CA GLU A 84 -14.29 -1.55 12.66
C GLU A 84 -13.22 -0.66 12.02
N ILE A 85 -13.25 -0.49 10.70
CA ILE A 85 -12.25 0.28 9.95
C ILE A 85 -12.22 1.74 10.42
N VAL A 86 -13.38 2.38 10.57
CA VAL A 86 -13.46 3.81 10.90
C VAL A 86 -13.35 4.11 12.40
N GLN A 87 -13.37 3.10 13.27
CA GLN A 87 -13.34 3.28 14.73
C GLN A 87 -12.12 2.65 15.42
N SER A 88 -11.32 1.82 14.74
CA SER A 88 -10.13 1.19 15.35
C SER A 88 -8.93 2.14 15.38
N TYR A 89 -8.95 3.14 16.27
CA TYR A 89 -7.87 4.12 16.41
C TYR A 89 -6.51 3.51 16.80
N GLY A 90 -6.50 2.34 17.45
CA GLY A 90 -5.29 1.55 17.70
C GLY A 90 -4.63 1.00 16.43
N LYS A 91 -5.35 1.00 15.31
CA LYS A 91 -4.86 0.66 13.97
C LYS A 91 -4.68 1.90 13.08
N MET A 92 -4.83 3.12 13.59
CA MET A 92 -4.68 4.33 12.76
C MET A 92 -3.35 5.01 13.03
N PHE A 93 -2.63 5.32 11.96
CA PHE A 93 -1.31 5.93 12.00
C PHE A 93 -1.25 7.09 11.00
N ARG A 94 -0.48 8.14 11.32
CA ARG A 94 -0.03 9.07 10.27
C ARG A 94 0.82 8.29 9.28
N LEU A 95 0.57 8.44 7.98
CA LEU A 95 1.33 7.70 6.97
C LEU A 95 2.82 8.10 6.97
N GLY A 96 3.12 9.38 7.18
CA GLY A 96 4.48 9.92 7.26
C GLY A 96 5.12 10.21 5.89
N ASP A 97 6.17 11.02 5.90
CA ASP A 97 6.92 11.48 4.71
C ASP A 97 8.42 11.18 4.89
N PRO A 98 8.98 10.12 4.26
CA PRO A 98 8.34 9.20 3.32
C PRO A 98 7.33 8.25 3.99
N ALA A 99 6.46 7.65 3.18
CA ALA A 99 5.38 6.79 3.65
C ALA A 99 5.87 5.56 4.43
N ASN A 100 5.37 5.39 5.66
CA ASN A 100 5.68 4.29 6.55
C ASN A 100 4.56 3.25 6.60
N TYR A 101 4.83 2.07 6.04
CA TYR A 101 3.89 0.95 6.00
C TYR A 101 4.19 -0.16 7.04
N GLU A 102 5.16 0.05 7.93
CA GLU A 102 5.42 -0.77 9.13
C GLU A 102 5.45 0.14 10.39
N PRO A 103 4.37 0.90 10.67
CA PRO A 103 4.35 1.83 11.80
C PRO A 103 4.42 1.10 13.15
N ASP A 104 5.29 1.56 14.04
CA ASP A 104 5.36 1.05 15.42
C ASP A 104 4.01 1.28 16.15
N PRO A 105 3.39 0.25 16.76
CA PRO A 105 2.10 0.36 17.45
C PRO A 105 2.04 1.50 18.48
N LYS A 106 3.18 1.90 19.06
CA LYS A 106 3.24 3.05 19.99
C LYS A 106 2.84 4.38 19.36
N TYR A 107 2.88 4.48 18.03
CA TYR A 107 2.48 5.65 17.26
C TYR A 107 1.03 5.55 16.74
N SER A 108 0.29 4.52 17.13
CA SER A 108 -1.15 4.46 16.85
C SER A 108 -1.86 5.62 17.53
N PHE A 109 -2.97 6.09 16.97
CA PHE A 109 -3.71 7.22 17.53
C PHE A 109 -4.22 6.92 18.95
N GLU A 110 -4.58 5.68 19.23
CA GLU A 110 -4.91 5.24 20.60
C GLU A 110 -3.70 5.30 21.55
N SER A 111 -2.52 4.83 21.12
CA SER A 111 -1.31 4.91 21.94
C SER A 111 -0.85 6.35 22.16
N LEU A 112 -0.99 7.22 21.15
CA LEU A 112 -0.71 8.65 21.29
C LEU A 112 -1.70 9.34 22.24
N ALA A 113 -2.98 8.97 22.20
CA ALA A 113 -4.00 9.46 23.12
C ALA A 113 -3.67 9.10 24.56
N ASN A 114 -3.26 7.85 24.82
CA ASN A 114 -2.85 7.40 26.16
C ASN A 114 -1.64 8.15 26.74
N ASN A 115 -0.85 8.83 25.90
CA ASN A 115 0.33 9.60 26.29
C ASN A 115 0.15 11.12 26.12
N SER A 116 -1.09 11.59 25.92
CA SER A 116 -1.39 13.01 25.73
C SER A 116 -2.70 13.41 26.44
N ASN A 117 -3.06 14.69 26.37
CA ASN A 117 -4.36 15.19 26.87
C ASN A 117 -5.44 15.20 25.78
N MET A 118 -5.22 14.50 24.67
CA MET A 118 -6.16 14.42 23.55
C MET A 118 -6.76 13.02 23.46
N THR A 119 -8.01 12.93 23.06
CA THR A 119 -8.63 11.65 22.67
C THR A 119 -8.07 11.17 21.32
N ALA A 120 -8.21 9.88 21.04
CA ALA A 120 -7.79 9.33 19.75
C ALA A 120 -8.58 9.91 18.57
N GLN A 121 -9.86 10.24 18.79
CA GLN A 121 -10.70 10.98 17.84
C GLN A 121 -10.12 12.36 17.54
N GLU A 122 -9.73 13.13 18.55
CA GLU A 122 -9.10 14.44 18.34
C GLU A 122 -7.79 14.32 17.57
N ILE A 123 -6.95 13.32 17.87
CA ILE A 123 -5.71 13.09 17.13
C ILE A 123 -5.99 12.76 15.67
N ALA A 124 -7.00 11.93 15.39
CA ALA A 124 -7.41 11.60 14.02
C ALA A 124 -7.98 12.83 13.29
N TYR A 125 -8.75 13.67 13.98
CA TYR A 125 -9.30 14.91 13.46
C TYR A 125 -8.19 15.87 13.00
N GLU A 126 -7.21 16.13 13.88
CA GLU A 126 -6.07 16.98 13.55
C GLU A 126 -5.24 16.37 12.41
N ALA A 127 -4.98 15.05 12.44
CA ALA A 127 -4.20 14.36 11.42
C ALA A 127 -4.81 14.52 10.01
N MET A 128 -6.14 14.53 9.89
CA MET A 128 -6.79 14.74 8.59
C MET A 128 -6.70 16.17 8.07
N LEU A 129 -6.53 17.17 8.95
CA LEU A 129 -6.41 18.59 8.57
C LEU A 129 -4.98 18.98 8.19
N GLU A 130 -4.00 18.13 8.49
CA GLU A 130 -2.62 18.27 8.02
C GLU A 130 -2.56 18.33 6.48
N LYS A 131 -1.51 18.96 5.96
CA LYS A 131 -1.29 19.17 4.51
C LYS A 131 -2.54 19.75 3.82
N GLU A 132 -3.20 20.73 4.46
CA GLU A 132 -4.40 21.39 3.94
C GLU A 132 -5.54 20.40 3.63
N GLY A 133 -5.72 19.38 4.47
CA GLY A 133 -6.74 18.35 4.28
C GLY A 133 -6.33 17.20 3.37
N LYS A 134 -5.09 17.19 2.85
CA LYS A 134 -4.58 16.17 1.93
C LYS A 134 -3.83 15.04 2.62
N ALA A 135 -3.53 15.17 3.91
CA ALA A 135 -2.86 14.12 4.65
C ALA A 135 -3.69 12.83 4.68
N LEU A 136 -2.99 11.70 4.61
CA LEU A 136 -3.59 10.37 4.67
C LEU A 136 -3.18 9.66 5.96
N ILE A 137 -4.17 8.97 6.52
CA ILE A 137 -4.06 8.07 7.66
C ILE A 137 -3.95 6.65 7.11
N TYR A 138 -2.98 5.88 7.61
CA TYR A 138 -2.81 4.48 7.28
C TYR A 138 -3.50 3.59 8.32
N HIS A 139 -4.28 2.61 7.83
CA HIS A 139 -4.92 1.57 8.63
C HIS A 139 -4.56 0.19 8.07
N PRO A 140 -3.60 -0.55 8.66
CA PRO A 140 -3.30 -1.91 8.24
C PRO A 140 -4.47 -2.86 8.59
N LEU A 141 -4.97 -3.60 7.59
CA LEU A 141 -6.06 -4.57 7.77
C LEU A 141 -5.55 -5.98 8.02
N PHE A 142 -4.65 -6.44 7.13
CA PHE A 142 -4.15 -7.81 7.12
C PHE A 142 -2.64 -7.83 7.27
N ASN A 143 -2.10 -8.96 7.73
CA ASN A 143 -0.66 -9.19 7.89
C ASN A 143 0.06 -8.20 8.84
N TYR A 144 -0.66 -7.65 9.82
CA TYR A 144 -0.10 -6.72 10.82
C TYR A 144 -0.53 -7.02 12.26
N GLN A 145 -1.11 -8.19 12.52
CA GLN A 145 -1.62 -8.57 13.84
C GLN A 145 -0.57 -8.42 14.97
N PRO A 146 0.72 -8.78 14.79
CA PRO A 146 1.73 -8.60 15.83
C PRO A 146 2.18 -7.14 16.02
N GLY A 147 1.74 -6.22 15.15
CA GLY A 147 2.19 -4.84 15.11
C GLY A 147 3.50 -4.62 14.34
N ASP A 148 3.93 -5.60 13.54
CA ASP A 148 5.06 -5.54 12.61
C ASP A 148 4.83 -6.49 11.41
N LEU A 149 5.80 -6.55 10.50
CA LEU A 149 5.78 -7.44 9.34
C LEU A 149 6.44 -8.80 9.60
N SER A 150 6.57 -9.27 10.85
CA SER A 150 7.17 -10.59 11.14
C SER A 150 6.45 -11.76 10.46
N LEU A 151 5.11 -11.72 10.41
CA LEU A 151 4.33 -12.74 9.68
C LEU A 151 4.59 -12.68 8.17
N VAL A 152 4.73 -11.48 7.61
CA VAL A 152 5.08 -11.30 6.20
C VAL A 152 6.50 -11.81 5.93
N GLU A 153 7.44 -11.57 6.84
CA GLU A 153 8.81 -12.10 6.77
C GLU A 153 8.80 -13.63 6.72
N THR A 154 8.06 -14.27 7.62
CA THR A 154 7.91 -15.73 7.64
C THR A 154 7.33 -16.24 6.33
N MET A 155 6.27 -15.60 5.83
CA MET A 155 5.64 -16.00 4.57
C MET A 155 6.58 -15.80 3.38
N LEU A 156 7.21 -14.63 3.21
CA LEU A 156 8.12 -14.34 2.10
C LEU A 156 9.35 -15.26 2.05
N LYS A 157 9.81 -15.75 3.20
CA LYS A 157 10.96 -16.68 3.29
C LYS A 157 10.57 -18.14 3.04
N HIS A 158 9.29 -18.46 2.95
CA HIS A 158 8.84 -19.84 2.80
C HIS A 158 9.09 -20.34 1.37
N PRO A 159 9.68 -21.54 1.18
CA PRO A 159 10.15 -22.03 -0.13
C PRO A 159 9.02 -22.24 -1.16
N TYR A 160 7.79 -22.39 -0.69
CA TYR A 160 6.60 -22.56 -1.53
C TYR A 160 5.69 -21.33 -1.54
N THR A 161 6.30 -20.16 -1.42
CA THR A 161 5.60 -18.89 -1.62
C THR A 161 6.29 -18.08 -2.70
N ILE A 162 5.52 -17.18 -3.29
CA ILE A 162 6.02 -16.19 -4.22
C ILE A 162 5.55 -14.80 -3.78
N PHE A 163 6.38 -13.81 -4.08
CA PHE A 163 5.91 -12.44 -4.11
C PHE A 163 4.77 -12.34 -5.13
N GLY A 164 3.72 -11.65 -4.72
CA GLY A 164 2.67 -11.24 -5.64
C GLY A 164 1.64 -10.40 -4.91
N LEU A 165 0.51 -10.18 -5.57
CA LEU A 165 -0.39 -9.06 -5.33
C LEU A 165 0.21 -7.74 -5.83
N GLY A 166 -0.68 -6.81 -6.12
CA GLY A 166 -0.37 -5.44 -6.49
C GLY A 166 -1.65 -4.72 -6.84
N ASP A 167 -2.75 -5.03 -6.11
CA ASP A 167 -4.18 -4.75 -6.36
C ASP A 167 -4.49 -3.27 -6.66
N ALA A 168 -3.94 -2.81 -7.78
CA ALA A 168 -3.95 -1.45 -8.22
C ALA A 168 -5.25 -1.22 -8.99
N GLY A 169 -6.25 -0.71 -8.28
CA GLY A 169 -7.46 -0.19 -8.92
C GLY A 169 -8.75 -0.98 -8.68
N ALA A 170 -8.75 -2.06 -7.88
CA ALA A 170 -10.03 -2.63 -7.42
C ALA A 170 -10.73 -1.70 -6.42
N HIS A 171 -9.94 -1.06 -5.54
CA HIS A 171 -10.41 -0.15 -4.50
C HIS A 171 -9.77 1.24 -4.64
N CYS A 172 -9.91 1.86 -5.83
CA CYS A 172 -9.18 3.05 -6.26
C CYS A 172 -9.01 4.15 -5.19
N GLY A 173 -10.05 4.46 -4.40
CA GLY A 173 -10.00 5.53 -3.40
C GLY A 173 -9.67 5.09 -1.96
N ALA A 174 -9.30 3.82 -1.75
CA ALA A 174 -9.08 3.26 -0.42
C ALA A 174 -7.75 2.49 -0.28
N ILE A 175 -7.26 1.83 -1.33
CA ILE A 175 -6.05 0.99 -1.28
C ILE A 175 -5.12 1.35 -2.44
N SER A 176 -3.80 1.40 -2.19
CA SER A 176 -2.76 1.59 -3.21
C SER A 176 -1.66 0.55 -3.03
N ASP A 177 -1.80 -0.57 -3.73
CA ASP A 177 -0.87 -1.69 -3.70
C ASP A 177 0.03 -1.75 -4.96
N ALA A 178 -0.14 -0.81 -5.90
CA ALA A 178 0.73 -0.64 -7.06
C ALA A 178 2.21 -0.45 -6.68
N SER A 179 2.47 0.03 -5.46
CA SER A 179 3.80 0.31 -4.94
C SER A 179 4.50 -0.89 -4.30
N PHE A 180 3.90 -2.07 -4.35
CA PHE A 180 4.47 -3.28 -3.75
C PHE A 180 5.85 -3.67 -4.32
N PRO A 181 6.10 -3.62 -5.64
CA PRO A 181 7.44 -3.88 -6.18
C PRO A 181 8.52 -2.95 -5.59
N THR A 182 8.21 -1.65 -5.53
CA THR A 182 9.12 -0.66 -4.92
C THR A 182 9.29 -0.88 -3.43
N THR A 183 8.21 -1.20 -2.70
CA THR A 183 8.30 -1.57 -1.28
C THR A 183 9.21 -2.77 -1.07
N LEU A 184 9.12 -3.80 -1.92
CA LEU A 184 9.93 -4.99 -1.77
C LEU A 184 11.43 -4.65 -1.85
N VAL A 185 11.84 -3.84 -2.83
CA VAL A 185 13.23 -3.38 -2.96
C VAL A 185 13.61 -2.43 -1.82
N GLN A 186 12.88 -1.33 -1.66
CA GLN A 186 13.23 -0.30 -0.68
C GLN A 186 13.20 -0.83 0.75
N HIS A 187 12.07 -1.40 1.19
CA HIS A 187 11.89 -1.77 2.58
C HIS A 187 12.68 -3.03 2.92
N TRP A 188 12.48 -4.12 2.17
CA TRP A 188 13.03 -5.42 2.59
C TRP A 188 14.52 -5.55 2.37
N SER A 189 15.14 -4.90 1.38
CA SER A 189 16.60 -4.99 1.21
C SER A 189 17.36 -3.79 1.77
N ARG A 190 16.71 -2.64 2.03
CA ARG A 190 17.42 -1.41 2.43
C ARG A 190 16.94 -0.76 3.74
N ASP A 191 15.65 -0.49 3.90
CA ASP A 191 15.18 0.49 4.90
C ASP A 191 14.55 -0.14 6.16
N ARG A 192 14.21 -1.43 6.14
CA ARG A 192 13.56 -2.09 7.28
C ARG A 192 14.42 -2.02 8.54
N ASN A 193 13.80 -1.58 9.64
CA ASN A 193 14.45 -1.41 10.94
C ASN A 193 13.85 -2.29 12.05
N ARG A 194 12.69 -2.92 11.83
CA ARG A 194 12.00 -3.81 12.77
C ARG A 194 11.93 -5.24 12.23
N GLY A 195 13.06 -5.95 12.30
CA GLY A 195 13.21 -7.31 11.81
C GLY A 195 14.36 -7.45 10.82
N SER A 196 14.43 -8.58 10.11
CA SER A 196 15.52 -8.84 9.16
C SER A 196 15.28 -8.19 7.81
N LYS A 197 16.36 -7.76 7.15
CA LYS A 197 16.37 -7.48 5.72
C LYS A 197 16.58 -8.77 4.92
N LEU A 198 16.19 -8.76 3.65
CA LEU A 198 16.47 -9.79 2.66
C LEU A 198 17.63 -9.34 1.76
N PRO A 199 18.47 -10.26 1.26
CA PRO A 199 19.46 -9.92 0.25
C PRO A 199 18.80 -9.32 -1.00
N LEU A 200 19.43 -8.32 -1.60
CA LEU A 200 18.88 -7.61 -2.76
C LEU A 200 18.63 -8.57 -3.93
N GLU A 201 19.56 -9.48 -4.20
CA GLU A 201 19.44 -10.51 -5.24
C GLU A 201 18.23 -11.41 -5.02
N THR A 202 17.90 -11.73 -3.77
CA THR A 202 16.69 -12.51 -3.42
C THR A 202 15.43 -11.72 -3.73
N VAL A 203 15.39 -10.45 -3.35
CA VAL A 203 14.26 -9.54 -3.62
C VAL A 203 14.04 -9.32 -5.13
N ILE A 204 15.11 -9.21 -5.91
CA ILE A 204 15.02 -9.10 -7.37
C ILE A 204 14.54 -10.43 -7.96
N LYS A 205 15.08 -11.56 -7.51
CA LYS A 205 14.69 -12.90 -7.98
C LYS A 205 13.19 -13.16 -7.79
N MET A 206 12.63 -12.78 -6.63
CA MET A 206 11.20 -12.87 -6.30
C MET A 206 10.27 -12.12 -7.26
N GLN A 207 10.75 -11.04 -7.88
CA GLN A 207 9.97 -10.20 -8.80
C GLN A 207 10.25 -10.49 -10.28
N THR A 208 11.20 -11.39 -10.57
CA THR A 208 11.70 -11.63 -11.92
C THR A 208 11.64 -13.13 -12.25
N SER A 209 12.74 -13.84 -12.07
CA SER A 209 12.88 -15.25 -12.46
C SER A 209 11.89 -16.18 -11.74
N GLU A 210 11.56 -15.96 -10.47
CA GLU A 210 10.60 -16.80 -9.76
C GLU A 210 9.18 -16.64 -10.33
N THR A 211 8.73 -15.40 -10.56
CA THR A 211 7.45 -15.11 -11.19
C THR A 211 7.39 -15.65 -12.62
N ALA A 212 8.43 -15.42 -13.41
CA ALA A 212 8.51 -15.90 -14.79
C ALA A 212 8.45 -17.44 -14.85
N ASN A 213 9.22 -18.12 -13.99
CA ASN A 213 9.23 -19.57 -13.93
C ASN A 213 7.89 -20.16 -13.52
N LEU A 214 7.23 -19.58 -12.50
CA LEU A 214 5.92 -20.06 -12.04
C LEU A 214 4.85 -19.90 -13.12
N LEU A 215 4.88 -18.80 -13.87
CA LEU A 215 3.92 -18.54 -14.96
C LEU A 215 4.28 -19.24 -16.27
N GLY A 216 5.37 -20.00 -16.31
CA GLY A 216 5.84 -20.69 -17.53
C GLY A 216 6.38 -19.74 -18.60
N ILE A 217 6.78 -18.52 -18.25
CA ILE A 217 7.38 -17.54 -19.16
C ILE A 217 8.87 -17.87 -19.29
N LYS A 218 9.29 -18.32 -20.49
CA LYS A 218 10.64 -18.88 -20.71
C LYS A 218 11.62 -17.93 -21.40
N ASP A 219 11.18 -16.75 -21.85
CA ASP A 219 12.00 -15.76 -22.55
C ASP A 219 12.23 -14.48 -21.72
N ARG A 220 11.89 -14.47 -20.42
CA ARG A 220 11.97 -13.30 -19.51
C ARG A 220 12.39 -13.71 -18.10
N GLY A 221 12.65 -12.71 -17.26
CA GLY A 221 12.89 -12.88 -15.82
C GLY A 221 14.36 -13.01 -15.42
N ILE A 222 15.28 -13.07 -16.38
CA ILE A 222 16.73 -13.02 -16.16
C ILE A 222 17.41 -12.16 -17.23
N ILE A 223 18.63 -11.70 -16.96
CA ILE A 223 19.47 -10.98 -17.93
C ILE A 223 20.44 -12.00 -18.56
N GLU A 224 20.10 -12.48 -19.75
CA GLU A 224 20.90 -13.45 -20.52
C GLU A 224 20.70 -13.22 -22.03
N GLU A 225 21.68 -13.60 -22.85
CA GLU A 225 21.52 -13.57 -24.31
C GLU A 225 20.33 -14.41 -24.76
N GLY A 226 19.56 -13.92 -25.73
CA GLY A 226 18.35 -14.58 -26.23
C GLY A 226 17.08 -14.29 -25.43
N TYR A 227 17.17 -13.73 -24.22
CA TYR A 227 16.01 -13.28 -23.45
C TYR A 227 15.53 -11.90 -23.90
N LYS A 228 14.27 -11.58 -23.62
CA LYS A 228 13.69 -10.26 -23.88
C LYS A 228 14.35 -9.21 -23.00
N ALA A 229 14.67 -8.08 -23.62
CA ALA A 229 15.20 -6.90 -22.92
C ALA A 229 14.10 -6.14 -22.15
N ASP A 230 13.59 -6.78 -21.09
CA ASP A 230 12.74 -6.15 -20.07
C ASP A 230 13.61 -5.84 -18.85
N ILE A 231 13.98 -4.58 -18.68
CA ILE A 231 15.04 -4.20 -17.74
C ILE A 231 14.62 -2.93 -17.00
N ASN A 232 14.80 -2.91 -15.68
CA ASN A 232 14.78 -1.70 -14.89
C ASN A 232 16.21 -1.31 -14.52
N ILE A 233 16.56 -0.04 -14.74
CA ILE A 233 17.78 0.58 -14.21
C ILE A 233 17.37 1.39 -12.99
N ILE A 234 17.90 1.02 -11.82
CA ILE A 234 17.48 1.56 -10.53
C ILE A 234 18.69 2.17 -9.84
N ASP A 235 18.60 3.45 -9.47
CA ASP A 235 19.42 4.05 -8.43
C ASP A 235 18.94 3.50 -7.08
N TYR A 236 19.63 2.45 -6.62
CA TYR A 236 19.25 1.73 -5.42
C TYR A 236 19.36 2.58 -4.15
N GLU A 237 20.28 3.54 -4.08
CA GLU A 237 20.42 4.42 -2.91
C GLU A 237 19.36 5.53 -2.93
N GLY A 238 19.06 6.06 -4.12
CA GLY A 238 18.02 7.08 -4.32
C GLY A 238 16.57 6.54 -4.36
N LEU A 239 16.36 5.22 -4.40
CA LEU A 239 15.03 4.63 -4.52
C LEU A 239 14.13 5.05 -3.36
N THR A 240 13.05 5.75 -3.63
CA THR A 240 12.15 6.27 -2.60
C THR A 240 10.71 6.17 -3.06
N LEU A 241 9.89 5.47 -2.28
CA LEU A 241 8.45 5.45 -2.42
C LEU A 241 7.85 6.65 -1.68
N HIS A 242 7.17 7.51 -2.42
CA HIS A 242 6.57 8.73 -1.87
C HIS A 242 5.21 8.44 -1.25
N GLU A 243 4.68 9.42 -0.53
CA GLU A 243 3.27 9.37 -0.12
C GLU A 243 2.35 9.28 -1.36
N PRO A 244 1.27 8.49 -1.28
CA PRO A 244 0.23 8.48 -2.30
C PRO A 244 -0.60 9.76 -2.22
N GLU A 245 -1.07 10.21 -3.38
CA GLU A 245 -2.02 11.32 -3.52
C GLU A 245 -3.34 10.81 -4.11
N ILE A 246 -4.44 11.48 -3.77
CA ILE A 246 -5.71 11.25 -4.44
C ILE A 246 -5.82 12.19 -5.63
N VAL A 247 -6.11 11.63 -6.80
CA VAL A 247 -6.45 12.38 -8.02
C VAL A 247 -7.87 12.03 -8.47
N ASN A 248 -8.52 12.94 -9.19
CA ASN A 248 -9.90 12.82 -9.68
C ASN A 248 -9.93 12.76 -11.22
N ASP A 249 -9.27 11.76 -11.79
CA ASP A 249 -9.07 11.62 -13.24
C ASP A 249 -9.77 10.40 -13.86
N LEU A 250 -10.55 9.64 -13.08
CA LEU A 250 -11.39 8.57 -13.62
C LEU A 250 -12.66 9.13 -14.29
N PRO A 251 -13.34 8.35 -15.17
CA PRO A 251 -14.60 8.76 -15.77
C PRO A 251 -15.60 9.31 -14.75
N ALA A 252 -16.36 10.35 -15.15
CA ALA A 252 -17.26 11.11 -14.29
C ALA A 252 -16.60 11.81 -13.08
N GLY A 253 -15.28 12.03 -13.11
CA GLY A 253 -14.53 12.68 -12.02
C GLY A 253 -14.25 11.74 -10.83
N GLY A 254 -14.29 10.43 -11.07
CA GLY A 254 -13.99 9.42 -10.07
C GLY A 254 -12.56 9.56 -9.53
N ARG A 255 -12.36 9.12 -8.28
CA ARG A 255 -11.09 9.28 -7.57
C ARG A 255 -10.25 8.01 -7.60
N ARG A 256 -8.93 8.18 -7.60
CA ARG A 256 -7.96 7.09 -7.37
C ARG A 256 -6.73 7.57 -6.62
N LEU A 257 -6.10 6.65 -5.89
CA LEU A 257 -4.79 6.82 -5.31
C LEU A 257 -3.72 6.65 -6.40
N VAL A 258 -2.75 7.56 -6.40
CA VAL A 258 -1.55 7.49 -7.23
C VAL A 258 -0.36 7.60 -6.30
N GLN A 259 0.55 6.62 -6.36
CA GLN A 259 1.77 6.64 -5.58
C GLN A 259 2.97 6.61 -6.51
N LYS A 260 3.79 7.65 -6.43
CA LYS A 260 5.00 7.77 -7.24
C LYS A 260 6.21 7.24 -6.48
N ALA A 261 7.25 6.89 -7.24
CA ALA A 261 8.55 6.53 -6.71
C ALA A 261 9.66 7.25 -7.47
N SER A 262 10.72 7.63 -6.76
CA SER A 262 11.99 8.08 -7.33
C SER A 262 13.02 6.94 -7.33
N GLY A 263 14.08 7.09 -8.12
CA GLY A 263 15.18 6.13 -8.23
C GLY A 263 15.08 5.14 -9.40
N TYR A 264 13.96 5.09 -10.13
CA TYR A 264 13.91 4.40 -11.42
C TYR A 264 14.48 5.29 -12.53
N GLU A 265 15.69 5.02 -13.00
CA GLU A 265 16.33 5.80 -14.09
C GLU A 265 15.72 5.46 -15.45
N TYR A 266 15.56 4.17 -15.73
CA TYR A 266 14.96 3.67 -16.97
C TYR A 266 14.12 2.43 -16.71
N THR A 267 12.98 2.34 -17.39
CA THR A 267 12.23 1.09 -17.56
C THR A 267 12.20 0.77 -19.05
N ILE A 268 12.74 -0.38 -19.41
CA ILE A 268 12.87 -0.87 -20.78
C ILE A 268 11.93 -2.06 -20.93
N VAL A 269 11.11 -2.05 -21.98
CA VAL A 269 10.19 -3.14 -22.32
C VAL A 269 10.50 -3.62 -23.73
N SER A 270 10.92 -4.88 -23.84
CA SER A 270 11.30 -5.52 -25.11
C SER A 270 12.28 -4.68 -25.94
N GLY A 271 13.24 -4.04 -25.27
CA GLY A 271 14.31 -3.23 -25.89
C GLY A 271 13.99 -1.75 -26.10
N SER A 272 12.74 -1.31 -25.85
CA SER A 272 12.35 0.10 -25.98
C SER A 272 12.24 0.76 -24.60
N ILE A 273 12.70 2.00 -24.46
CA ILE A 273 12.58 2.77 -23.22
C ILE A 273 11.12 3.21 -23.05
N ALA A 274 10.41 2.61 -22.10
CA ALA A 274 9.03 2.93 -21.77
C ALA A 274 8.93 4.07 -20.73
N PHE A 275 9.89 4.17 -19.81
CA PHE A 275 9.96 5.24 -18.82
C PHE A 275 11.39 5.78 -18.67
N ILE A 276 11.49 7.09 -18.43
CA ILE A 276 12.72 7.78 -18.05
C ILE A 276 12.42 8.54 -16.75
N LYS A 277 13.16 8.25 -15.67
CA LYS A 277 13.00 8.94 -14.37
C LYS A 277 11.55 8.95 -13.85
N GLY A 278 10.84 7.84 -14.03
CA GLY A 278 9.44 7.67 -13.63
C GLY A 278 8.39 8.27 -14.58
N GLU A 279 8.80 8.96 -15.65
CA GLU A 279 7.89 9.55 -16.63
C GLU A 279 7.77 8.67 -17.89
N ALA A 280 6.54 8.45 -18.34
CA ALA A 280 6.28 7.62 -19.51
C ALA A 280 6.75 8.31 -20.80
N THR A 281 7.43 7.58 -21.68
CA THR A 281 7.88 8.09 -22.98
C THR A 281 6.80 8.08 -24.06
N GLY A 282 5.71 7.33 -23.82
CA GLY A 282 4.68 7.02 -24.81
C GLY A 282 4.96 5.75 -25.62
N GLU A 283 6.12 5.11 -25.45
CA GLU A 283 6.44 3.85 -26.10
C GLU A 283 5.63 2.68 -25.50
N LEU A 284 4.80 2.04 -26.32
CA LEU A 284 3.90 0.94 -25.92
C LEU A 284 4.35 -0.40 -26.54
N ASN A 285 5.57 -0.84 -26.22
CA ASN A 285 6.16 -2.05 -26.81
C ASN A 285 5.71 -3.37 -26.13
N GLY A 286 4.78 -3.29 -25.18
CA GLY A 286 4.16 -4.46 -24.56
C GLY A 286 3.44 -5.33 -25.59
N LYS A 287 3.52 -6.66 -25.42
CA LYS A 287 2.84 -7.64 -26.26
C LYS A 287 2.12 -8.66 -25.39
N LEU A 288 1.08 -9.27 -25.96
CA LEU A 288 0.44 -10.43 -25.38
C LEU A 288 1.47 -11.56 -25.23
N ILE A 289 1.72 -11.98 -24.00
CA ILE A 289 2.52 -13.17 -23.71
C ILE A 289 1.61 -14.38 -23.87
N ARG A 290 1.95 -15.25 -24.82
CA ARG A 290 1.26 -16.53 -25.01
C ARG A 290 2.19 -17.61 -24.46
N SER A 291 1.70 -18.37 -23.49
CA SER A 291 2.40 -19.58 -23.06
C SER A 291 2.41 -20.56 -24.23
N THR A 292 3.59 -20.87 -24.76
CA THR A 292 3.78 -21.98 -25.68
C THR A 292 4.00 -23.22 -24.83
N HIS A 293 3.04 -24.15 -24.86
CA HIS A 293 3.21 -25.48 -24.29
C HIS A 293 4.39 -26.21 -24.92
#